data_AF-A0AAD1XA22-F1
#
_entry.id   AF-A0AAD1XA22-F1
#
_cell.length_a   1.000
_cell.length_b   1.000
_cell.length_c   1.000
_cell.angle_alpha   90.00
_cell.angle_beta   90.00
_cell.angle_gamma   90.00
#
_symmetry.space_group_name_H-M   'P 1'
#
loop_
_entity.id
_entity.type
_entity.pdbx_description
1 polymer ?
#
loop_
_entity_poly.entity_id
_entity_poly.type
_entity_poly.pdbx_seq_one_letter_code
_entity_poly.pdbx_strand_id
1 'polypeptide(L)'
;MVKEKYWPPTEDDSETAELASGNIDSSEGDQSCVESSNESTSDIDDSKLEEQAPQVKFNNKEMFMTSLMFCMIWFGANYFYNAGLKFTLLSSSTILSNTSMLFVFLLSWLFLKSETSVFLKLVGVLVSFSGATVITVFESDDDGQAKNRILGDAFTLISALLYGCYATFLKYKVPEEAEKNFDMSVFLGYVGLINIVVLLPLFPIFHFTGIEVFRWPNGKTLMFLSLNAFLGSCISDFCWAKSVVILGPLFTQLGISLTIPLGMLATSLIDHVSFGWTYYLGTAMIFLSFIGMTFLQYMETKKKREKQLAELRQKYRDRKKLKKYQIQEARENCL
;
A
#
# COMPACT_ATOMS: atom_id res chain seq x y z
N MET A 1 6.16 -16.89 23.57
CA MET A 1 6.20 -18.18 22.85
C MET A 1 4.77 -18.58 22.52
N VAL A 2 4.32 -18.33 21.29
CA VAL A 2 3.01 -18.78 20.80
C VAL A 2 3.25 -19.44 19.45
N LYS A 3 2.77 -20.68 19.36
CA LYS A 3 3.06 -21.71 18.34
C LYS A 3 2.60 -21.29 16.94
N GLU A 4 3.48 -21.42 15.96
CA GLU A 4 3.11 -21.51 14.54
C GLU A 4 2.26 -22.77 14.33
N LYS A 5 1.04 -22.59 13.84
CA LYS A 5 0.21 -23.69 13.32
C LYS A 5 0.65 -23.96 11.89
N TYR A 6 1.56 -24.91 11.72
CA TYR A 6 1.74 -25.60 10.45
C TYR A 6 0.48 -26.43 10.15
N TRP A 7 -0.12 -26.23 8.98
CA TRP A 7 -1.13 -27.14 8.44
C TRP A 7 -0.43 -28.18 7.54
N PRO A 8 -0.70 -29.48 7.69
CA PRO A 8 -0.09 -30.52 6.87
C PRO A 8 -0.76 -30.62 5.49
N PRO A 9 -0.06 -31.10 4.45
CA PRO A 9 -0.71 -31.43 3.18
C PRO A 9 -1.55 -32.71 3.35
N THR A 10 -2.80 -32.64 2.93
CA THR A 10 -3.70 -33.81 2.80
C THR A 10 -3.30 -34.62 1.57
N GLU A 11 -2.91 -35.87 1.78
CA GLU A 11 -2.96 -36.94 0.78
C GLU A 11 -4.43 -37.32 0.55
N ASP A 12 -4.88 -37.26 -0.71
CA ASP A 12 -5.60 -38.36 -1.36
C ASP A 12 -5.90 -38.00 -2.83
N ASP A 13 -5.28 -38.81 -3.69
CA ASP A 13 -5.84 -39.52 -4.84
C ASP A 13 -6.31 -38.82 -6.13
N SER A 14 -5.57 -39.21 -7.18
CA SER A 14 -6.06 -39.73 -8.46
C SER A 14 -6.90 -38.80 -9.34
N GLU A 15 -6.26 -38.19 -10.34
CA GLU A 15 -6.74 -38.19 -11.72
C GLU A 15 -5.69 -37.55 -12.65
N THR A 16 -5.33 -38.31 -13.68
CA THR A 16 -4.59 -37.98 -14.93
C THR A 16 -3.43 -38.95 -15.22
N ALA A 17 -3.78 -40.24 -15.26
CA ALA A 17 -3.08 -41.21 -16.08
C ALA A 17 -3.93 -41.43 -17.34
N GLU A 18 -3.59 -40.78 -18.45
CA GLU A 18 -3.91 -41.23 -19.81
C GLU A 18 -3.28 -40.25 -20.82
N LEU A 19 -2.23 -40.71 -21.50
CA LEU A 19 -1.85 -40.41 -22.89
C LEU A 19 -0.34 -40.65 -23.09
N ALA A 20 0.05 -41.92 -23.22
CA ALA A 20 1.15 -42.35 -24.08
C ALA A 20 1.23 -43.88 -24.09
N SER A 21 0.52 -44.53 -25.03
CA SER A 21 0.75 -45.93 -25.37
C SER A 21 0.57 -46.15 -26.87
N GLY A 22 1.58 -46.76 -27.50
CA GLY A 22 1.63 -47.20 -28.89
C GLY A 22 2.86 -46.61 -29.58
N ASN A 23 3.88 -47.34 -30.03
CA ASN A 23 3.99 -48.76 -30.35
C ASN A 23 5.41 -49.27 -30.09
N ILE A 24 5.47 -50.55 -29.73
CA ILE A 24 6.65 -51.42 -29.75
C ILE A 24 6.84 -51.89 -31.19
N ASP A 25 8.06 -51.80 -31.72
CA ASP A 25 8.57 -52.87 -32.57
C ASP A 25 10.08 -53.03 -32.38
N SER A 26 10.51 -54.28 -32.43
CA SER A 26 11.79 -54.81 -31.96
C SER A 26 12.76 -55.10 -33.10
N SER A 27 14.04 -54.76 -32.95
CA SER A 27 15.16 -55.56 -33.48
C SER A 27 16.53 -55.10 -32.94
N GLU A 28 17.18 -56.01 -32.23
CA GLU A 28 18.61 -56.34 -32.15
C GLU A 28 19.72 -55.29 -32.42
N GLY A 29 20.67 -55.22 -31.48
CA GLY A 29 22.10 -55.28 -31.81
C GLY A 29 22.94 -53.99 -31.65
N ASP A 30 23.93 -54.10 -30.77
CA ASP A 30 25.21 -53.35 -30.71
C ASP A 30 25.30 -51.96 -30.03
N GLN A 31 26.00 -52.00 -28.89
CA GLN A 31 27.07 -51.10 -28.43
C GLN A 31 27.18 -49.72 -29.11
N SER A 32 26.86 -48.67 -28.35
CA SER A 32 27.79 -47.54 -28.24
C SER A 32 27.67 -46.81 -26.91
N CYS A 33 28.83 -46.54 -26.34
CA CYS A 33 29.08 -45.76 -25.15
C CYS A 33 28.79 -44.27 -25.39
N VAL A 34 28.35 -43.58 -24.33
CA VAL A 34 28.48 -42.13 -24.14
C VAL A 34 27.80 -41.29 -25.23
N GLU A 35 26.49 -41.09 -25.10
CA GLU A 35 25.85 -39.93 -25.70
C GLU A 35 25.97 -38.73 -24.77
N SER A 36 26.84 -37.82 -25.23
CA SER A 36 27.06 -36.46 -24.78
C SER A 36 25.75 -35.70 -24.57
N SER A 37 25.35 -35.50 -23.32
CA SER A 37 24.52 -34.36 -22.94
C SER A 37 25.43 -33.17 -22.59
N ASN A 38 26.04 -32.60 -23.63
CA ASN A 38 26.48 -31.20 -23.63
C ASN A 38 25.22 -30.32 -23.62
N GLU A 39 24.56 -30.20 -22.47
CA GLU A 39 23.79 -28.99 -22.18
C GLU A 39 24.77 -27.97 -21.65
N SER A 40 25.25 -27.16 -22.59
CA SER A 40 25.68 -25.79 -22.35
C SER A 40 24.80 -25.16 -21.26
N THR A 41 25.46 -24.46 -20.34
CA THR A 41 24.86 -23.50 -19.41
C THR A 41 24.01 -22.50 -20.19
N SER A 42 22.77 -22.86 -20.48
CA SER A 42 21.74 -21.95 -20.94
C SER A 42 21.30 -21.13 -19.73
N ASP A 43 21.26 -19.82 -19.95
CA ASP A 43 20.79 -18.83 -19.02
C ASP A 43 19.49 -19.30 -18.36
N ILE A 44 19.51 -19.38 -17.04
CA ILE A 44 18.31 -19.66 -16.24
C ILE A 44 17.38 -18.48 -16.49
N ASP A 45 16.33 -18.72 -17.25
CA ASP A 45 15.22 -17.79 -17.46
C ASP A 45 14.52 -17.58 -16.11
N ASP A 46 14.89 -16.49 -15.43
CA ASP A 46 14.41 -16.09 -14.11
C ASP A 46 12.86 -16.02 -14.06
N SER A 47 12.20 -15.85 -15.21
CA SER A 47 10.74 -15.79 -15.32
C SER A 47 10.01 -17.08 -14.92
N LYS A 48 10.63 -18.25 -15.15
CA LYS A 48 10.01 -19.56 -14.84
C LYS A 48 10.10 -19.95 -13.37
N LEU A 49 10.91 -19.25 -12.57
CA LEU A 49 11.10 -19.53 -11.15
C LEU A 49 10.13 -18.76 -10.23
N GLU A 50 9.55 -17.65 -10.70
CA GLU A 50 8.57 -16.86 -9.94
C GLU A 50 7.15 -17.47 -9.93
N GLU A 51 6.85 -18.41 -10.80
CA GLU A 51 5.47 -18.88 -11.06
C GLU A 51 4.93 -19.87 -10.01
N GLN A 52 5.74 -20.33 -9.06
CA GLN A 52 5.38 -21.41 -8.11
C GLN A 52 5.04 -20.95 -6.67
N ALA A 53 4.78 -19.67 -6.43
CA ALA A 53 4.29 -19.23 -5.10
C ALA A 53 2.77 -19.51 -4.95
N PRO A 54 2.30 -20.03 -3.79
CA PRO A 54 0.87 -20.23 -3.56
C PRO A 54 0.12 -18.90 -3.63
N GLN A 55 -0.74 -18.76 -4.64
CA GLN A 55 -1.49 -17.54 -4.91
C GLN A 55 -2.64 -17.40 -3.90
N VAL A 56 -2.55 -16.42 -3.00
CA VAL A 56 -3.66 -16.08 -2.09
C VAL A 56 -4.78 -15.45 -2.92
N LYS A 57 -5.84 -16.21 -3.21
CA LYS A 57 -7.01 -15.73 -3.96
C LYS A 57 -8.01 -15.08 -3.01
N PHE A 58 -8.33 -13.81 -3.21
CA PHE A 58 -9.38 -13.14 -2.43
C PHE A 58 -10.77 -13.63 -2.84
N ASN A 59 -11.58 -14.01 -1.87
CA ASN A 59 -13.00 -14.28 -2.10
C ASN A 59 -13.77 -12.95 -2.22
N ASN A 60 -14.75 -12.86 -3.11
CA ASN A 60 -15.59 -11.66 -3.27
C ASN A 60 -16.25 -11.22 -1.95
N LYS A 61 -16.63 -12.18 -1.08
CA LYS A 61 -17.18 -11.89 0.25
C LYS A 61 -16.17 -11.22 1.18
N GLU A 62 -14.92 -11.67 1.15
CA GLU A 62 -13.85 -11.10 1.97
C GLU A 62 -13.48 -9.71 1.47
N MET A 63 -13.46 -9.51 0.15
CA MET A 63 -13.23 -8.21 -0.45
C MET A 63 -14.33 -7.22 -0.08
N PHE A 64 -15.61 -7.62 -0.19
CA PHE A 64 -16.74 -6.80 0.24
C PHE A 64 -16.67 -6.42 1.73
N MET A 65 -16.41 -7.40 2.62
CA MET A 65 -16.29 -7.13 4.06
C MET A 65 -15.12 -6.20 4.37
N THR A 66 -14.00 -6.36 3.65
CA THR A 66 -12.83 -5.48 3.78
C THR A 66 -13.15 -4.07 3.32
N SER A 67 -13.85 -3.90 2.18
CA SER A 67 -14.35 -2.62 1.69
C SER A 67 -15.30 -1.96 2.68
N LEU A 68 -16.19 -2.72 3.32
CA LEU A 68 -17.11 -2.20 4.33
C LEU A 68 -16.38 -1.65 5.55
N MET A 69 -15.46 -2.41 6.14
CA MET A 69 -14.65 -1.95 7.27
C MET A 69 -13.81 -0.74 6.91
N PHE A 70 -13.15 -0.77 5.75
CA PHE A 70 -12.37 0.36 5.25
C PHE A 70 -13.23 1.62 5.08
N CYS A 71 -14.39 1.49 4.44
CA CYS A 71 -15.31 2.59 4.17
C CYS A 71 -15.78 3.27 5.46
N MET A 72 -16.11 2.50 6.51
CA MET A 72 -16.54 3.07 7.78
C MET A 72 -15.44 3.88 8.47
N ILE A 73 -14.19 3.40 8.46
CA ILE A 73 -13.05 4.11 9.07
C ILE A 73 -12.70 5.35 8.23
N TRP A 74 -12.68 5.21 6.90
CA TRP A 74 -12.42 6.30 5.96
C TRP A 74 -13.48 7.41 6.07
N PHE A 75 -14.76 7.05 6.14
CA PHE A 75 -15.84 8.01 6.33
C PHE A 75 -15.72 8.71 7.69
N GLY A 76 -15.43 7.96 8.75
CA GLY A 76 -15.17 8.54 10.07
C GLY A 76 -14.04 9.57 10.05
N ALA A 77 -12.91 9.25 9.40
CA ALA A 77 -11.79 10.18 9.24
C ALA A 77 -12.24 11.48 8.53
N ASN A 78 -12.89 11.35 7.38
CA ASN A 78 -13.36 12.51 6.60
C ASN A 78 -14.41 13.34 7.36
N TYR A 79 -15.34 12.69 8.07
CA TYR A 79 -16.35 13.37 8.86
C TYR A 79 -15.72 14.20 9.98
N PHE A 80 -14.83 13.59 10.79
CA PHE A 80 -14.16 14.29 11.87
C PHE A 80 -13.23 15.39 11.36
N TYR A 81 -12.60 15.23 10.19
CA TYR A 81 -11.82 16.29 9.56
C TYR A 81 -12.71 17.51 9.23
N ASN A 82 -13.81 17.29 8.51
CA ASN A 82 -14.73 18.36 8.13
C ASN A 82 -15.44 18.98 9.34
N ALA A 83 -15.75 18.20 10.37
CA ALA A 83 -16.28 18.71 11.63
C ALA A 83 -15.24 19.57 12.37
N GLY A 84 -13.97 19.16 12.35
CA GLY A 84 -12.86 19.91 12.94
C GLY A 84 -12.69 21.30 12.31
N LEU A 85 -12.73 21.38 10.97
CA LEU A 85 -12.63 22.62 10.21
C LEU A 85 -13.68 23.68 10.57
N LYS A 86 -14.84 23.28 11.10
CA LYS A 86 -15.88 24.23 11.57
C LYS A 86 -15.51 24.94 12.88
N PHE A 87 -14.59 24.37 13.67
CA PHE A 87 -14.31 24.81 15.04
C PHE A 87 -12.85 25.15 15.33
N THR A 88 -11.91 24.87 14.42
CA THR A 88 -10.48 25.21 14.57
C THR A 88 -9.98 26.14 13.45
N LEU A 89 -8.77 26.64 13.64
CA LEU A 89 -8.01 27.46 12.69
C LEU A 89 -7.47 26.60 11.55
N LEU A 90 -7.36 27.15 10.35
CA LEU A 90 -6.86 26.39 9.19
C LEU A 90 -5.43 25.89 9.45
N SER A 91 -4.61 26.73 10.06
CA SER A 91 -3.25 26.39 10.44
C SER A 91 -3.17 25.28 11.48
N SER A 92 -3.97 25.38 12.56
CA SER A 92 -4.04 24.33 13.57
C SER A 92 -4.53 23.01 12.96
N SER A 93 -5.53 23.06 12.08
CA SER A 93 -6.04 21.86 11.40
C SER A 93 -4.99 21.19 10.52
N THR A 94 -4.13 21.98 9.88
CA THR A 94 -3.07 21.48 8.99
C THR A 94 -1.93 20.86 9.78
N ILE A 95 -1.51 21.47 10.90
CA ILE A 95 -0.50 20.86 11.79
C ILE A 95 -1.04 19.54 12.36
N LEU A 96 -2.29 19.55 12.83
CA LEU A 96 -2.92 18.36 13.41
C LEU A 96 -3.16 17.27 12.38
N SER A 97 -3.56 17.60 11.14
CA SER A 97 -3.70 16.60 10.08
C SER A 97 -2.36 16.01 9.68
N ASN A 98 -1.27 16.79 9.70
CA ASN A 98 0.09 16.30 9.48
C ASN A 98 0.58 15.34 10.58
N THR A 99 -0.02 15.34 11.78
CA THR A 99 0.29 14.31 12.81
C THR A 99 -0.11 12.90 12.36
N SER A 100 -0.94 12.76 11.33
CA SER A 100 -1.26 11.47 10.71
C SER A 100 0.00 10.70 10.28
N MET A 101 1.09 11.38 9.93
CA MET A 101 2.38 10.74 9.61
C MET A 101 2.92 9.92 10.79
N LEU A 102 2.78 10.44 12.02
CA LEU A 102 3.19 9.76 13.24
C LEU A 102 2.29 8.58 13.56
N PHE A 103 0.97 8.73 13.38
CA PHE A 103 0.02 7.64 13.59
C PHE A 103 0.21 6.52 12.56
N VAL A 104 0.40 6.86 11.28
CA VAL A 104 0.72 5.90 10.22
C VAL A 104 2.00 5.15 10.58
N PHE A 105 3.06 5.83 11.00
CA PHE A 105 4.30 5.19 11.43
C PHE A 105 4.07 4.23 12.60
N LEU A 106 3.41 4.70 13.68
CA LEU A 106 3.15 3.92 14.88
C LEU A 106 2.32 2.66 14.57
N LEU A 107 1.23 2.81 13.83
CA LEU A 107 0.33 1.71 13.48
C LEU A 107 1.01 0.73 12.51
N SER A 108 1.78 1.23 11.55
CA SER A 108 2.54 0.37 10.63
C SER A 108 3.59 -0.44 11.38
N TRP A 109 4.30 0.17 12.33
CA TRP A 109 5.25 -0.53 13.19
C TRP A 109 4.55 -1.61 14.04
N LEU A 110 3.39 -1.30 14.61
CA LEU A 110 2.64 -2.22 15.49
C LEU A 110 2.02 -3.41 14.72
N PHE A 111 1.41 -3.17 13.57
CA PHE A 111 0.60 -4.16 12.86
C PHE A 111 1.32 -4.87 11.72
N LEU A 112 2.19 -4.19 10.97
CA LEU A 112 2.86 -4.80 9.82
C LEU A 112 4.15 -5.52 10.23
N LYS A 113 4.72 -5.20 11.42
CA LYS A 113 5.90 -5.85 12.04
C LYS A 113 7.10 -6.05 11.09
N SER A 114 7.17 -5.26 10.03
CA SER A 114 7.93 -5.58 8.82
C SER A 114 9.22 -4.75 8.69
N GLU A 115 9.85 -4.25 9.75
CA GLU A 115 10.91 -3.25 9.52
C GLU A 115 12.18 -3.43 10.35
N THR A 116 13.27 -3.66 9.62
CA THR A 116 14.60 -3.13 9.95
C THR A 116 14.57 -1.60 9.90
N SER A 117 15.51 -0.93 10.57
CA SER A 117 15.70 0.53 10.45
C SER A 117 14.57 1.43 10.98
N VAL A 118 13.77 0.97 11.95
CA VAL A 118 12.69 1.74 12.60
C VAL A 118 13.13 3.15 13.03
N PHE A 119 14.35 3.28 13.56
CA PHE A 119 14.91 4.57 13.97
C PHE A 119 15.06 5.57 12.81
N LEU A 120 15.59 5.12 11.66
CA LEU A 120 15.77 6.00 10.49
C LEU A 120 14.43 6.45 9.92
N LYS A 121 13.42 5.56 9.96
CA LYS A 121 12.06 5.87 9.53
C LYS A 121 11.38 6.88 10.45
N LEU A 122 11.56 6.73 11.76
CA LEU A 122 11.11 7.71 12.74
C LEU A 122 11.75 9.09 12.49
N VAL A 123 13.06 9.14 12.27
CA VAL A 123 13.77 10.40 11.94
C VAL A 123 13.20 11.03 10.67
N GLY A 124 12.99 10.25 9.60
CA GLY A 124 12.38 10.74 8.36
C GLY A 124 11.00 11.35 8.60
N VAL A 125 10.14 10.66 9.36
CA VAL A 125 8.79 11.15 9.72
C VAL A 125 8.86 12.45 10.52
N LEU A 126 9.73 12.51 11.54
CA LEU A 126 9.88 13.70 12.37
C LEU A 126 10.39 14.90 11.56
N VAL A 127 11.32 14.68 10.63
CA VAL A 127 11.82 15.73 9.74
C VAL A 127 10.72 16.23 8.80
N SER A 128 9.92 15.33 8.19
CA SER A 128 8.81 15.75 7.32
C SER A 128 7.72 16.49 8.10
N PHE A 129 7.31 15.95 9.25
CA PHE A 129 6.34 16.58 10.15
C PHE A 129 6.78 17.98 10.60
N SER A 130 8.06 18.11 10.97
CA SER A 130 8.64 19.40 11.36
C SER A 130 8.66 20.38 10.19
N GLY A 131 9.01 19.93 8.99
CA GLY A 131 9.00 20.76 7.78
C GLY A 131 7.60 21.30 7.47
N ALA A 132 6.58 20.44 7.54
CA ALA A 132 5.20 20.86 7.35
C ALA A 132 4.72 21.82 8.45
N THR A 133 5.09 21.57 9.71
CA THR A 133 4.76 22.46 10.84
C THR A 133 5.42 23.83 10.70
N VAL A 134 6.68 23.90 10.25
CA VAL A 134 7.36 25.18 9.98
C VAL A 134 6.59 25.97 8.92
N ILE A 135 6.22 25.36 7.80
CA ILE A 135 5.44 26.06 6.76
C ILE A 135 4.15 26.62 7.35
N THR A 136 3.38 25.77 8.04
CA THR A 136 2.08 26.17 8.57
C THR A 136 2.15 27.24 9.65
N VAL A 137 3.06 27.12 10.63
CA VAL A 137 3.17 28.09 11.75
C VAL A 137 3.58 29.47 11.25
N PHE A 138 4.51 29.55 10.30
CA PHE A 138 5.05 30.82 9.83
C PHE A 138 4.20 31.50 8.75
N GLU A 139 3.20 30.82 8.19
CA GLU A 139 2.18 31.38 7.28
C GLU A 139 0.93 31.86 8.04
N SER A 140 0.80 31.49 9.31
CA SER A 140 -0.39 31.79 10.11
C SER A 140 -0.48 33.26 10.50
N ASP A 141 -1.10 34.11 9.67
CA ASP A 141 -1.62 35.43 10.06
C ASP A 141 -2.97 35.30 10.79
N ASP A 142 -3.12 34.27 11.62
CA ASP A 142 -4.40 33.84 12.16
C ASP A 142 -4.74 34.61 13.46
N ASP A 143 -5.20 35.86 13.29
CA ASP A 143 -5.75 36.73 14.34
C ASP A 143 -7.19 36.34 14.73
N GLY A 144 -7.68 35.21 14.21
CA GLY A 144 -9.05 34.72 14.38
C GLY A 144 -9.28 33.99 15.71
N GLN A 145 -10.29 34.42 16.46
CA GLN A 145 -10.79 33.64 17.61
C GLN A 145 -11.70 32.51 17.13
N ALA A 146 -11.21 31.27 17.15
CA ALA A 146 -12.03 30.09 16.91
C ALA A 146 -12.96 29.83 18.10
N LYS A 147 -14.28 29.73 17.84
CA LYS A 147 -15.34 29.67 18.85
C LYS A 147 -15.21 28.49 19.83
N ASN A 148 -14.61 27.37 19.40
CA ASN A 148 -14.35 26.17 20.22
C ASN A 148 -13.08 25.43 19.75
N ARG A 149 -11.92 26.10 19.80
CA ARG A 149 -10.64 25.57 19.25
C ARG A 149 -10.30 24.15 19.72
N ILE A 150 -10.42 23.88 21.01
CA ILE A 150 -10.06 22.57 21.60
C ILE A 150 -10.89 21.43 21.00
N LEU A 151 -12.18 21.67 20.74
CA LEU A 151 -13.06 20.65 20.16
C LEU A 151 -12.70 20.39 18.70
N GLY A 152 -12.42 21.45 17.93
CA GLY A 152 -11.98 21.31 16.54
C GLY A 152 -10.62 20.61 16.42
N ASP A 153 -9.69 20.93 17.32
CA ASP A 153 -8.39 20.27 17.40
C ASP A 153 -8.53 18.78 17.73
N ALA A 154 -9.39 18.44 18.70
CA ALA A 154 -9.68 17.06 19.06
C ALA A 154 -10.27 16.27 17.88
N PHE A 155 -11.24 16.82 17.15
CA PHE A 155 -11.79 16.17 15.96
C PHE A 155 -10.76 16.00 14.85
N THR A 156 -9.91 17.00 14.61
CA THR A 156 -8.86 16.90 13.60
C THR A 156 -7.83 15.82 13.97
N LEU A 157 -7.48 15.71 15.25
CA LEU A 157 -6.58 14.68 15.75
C LEU A 157 -7.19 13.27 15.64
N ILE A 158 -8.48 13.12 15.95
CA ILE A 158 -9.22 11.86 15.74
C ILE A 158 -9.21 11.48 14.26
N SER A 159 -9.44 12.43 13.36
CA SER A 159 -9.32 12.20 11.92
C SER A 159 -7.92 11.72 11.53
N ALA A 160 -6.87 12.38 12.02
CA ALA A 160 -5.49 12.00 11.73
C ALA A 160 -5.16 10.57 12.22
N LEU A 161 -5.71 10.16 13.36
CA LEU A 161 -5.60 8.78 13.86
C LEU A 161 -6.36 7.80 12.96
N LEU A 162 -7.61 8.10 12.61
CA LEU A 162 -8.43 7.24 11.73
C LEU A 162 -7.81 7.12 10.34
N TYR A 163 -7.14 8.17 9.85
CA TYR A 163 -6.32 8.13 8.64
C TYR A 163 -5.25 7.05 8.74
N GLY A 164 -4.44 7.10 9.80
CA GLY A 164 -3.45 6.06 10.07
C GLY A 164 -4.08 4.67 10.13
N CYS A 165 -5.22 4.54 10.80
CA CYS A 165 -5.95 3.28 10.92
C CYS A 165 -6.35 2.71 9.56
N TYR A 166 -7.04 3.47 8.69
CA TYR A 166 -7.50 2.91 7.42
C TYR A 166 -6.36 2.66 6.44
N ALA A 167 -5.31 3.49 6.44
CA ALA A 167 -4.14 3.30 5.60
C ALA A 167 -3.37 2.02 5.99
N THR A 168 -3.09 1.84 7.28
CA THR A 168 -2.44 0.64 7.79
C THR A 168 -3.34 -0.59 7.66
N PHE A 169 -4.65 -0.46 7.89
CA PHE A 169 -5.61 -1.55 7.71
C PHE A 169 -5.61 -2.08 6.27
N LEU A 170 -5.59 -1.18 5.28
CA LEU A 170 -5.57 -1.58 3.87
C LEU A 170 -4.32 -2.42 3.55
N LYS A 171 -3.12 -1.96 3.94
CA LYS A 171 -1.89 -2.74 3.73
C LYS A 171 -1.83 -4.02 4.57
N TYR A 172 -2.42 -4.02 5.76
CA TYR A 172 -2.52 -5.21 6.60
C TYR A 172 -3.41 -6.29 5.96
N LYS A 173 -4.52 -5.90 5.35
CA LYS A 173 -5.44 -6.81 4.65
C LYS A 173 -4.91 -7.29 3.30
N VAL A 174 -4.06 -6.50 2.66
CA VAL A 174 -3.45 -6.81 1.37
C VAL A 174 -1.91 -6.89 1.54
N PRO A 175 -1.40 -8.00 2.12
CA PRO A 175 0.03 -8.23 2.23
C PRO A 175 0.68 -8.42 0.85
N GLU A 176 2.01 -8.33 0.78
CA GLU A 176 2.82 -8.42 -0.44
C GLU A 176 2.52 -9.67 -1.28
N GLU A 177 2.23 -10.80 -0.63
CA GLU A 177 1.87 -12.08 -1.28
C GLU A 177 0.50 -12.05 -1.98
N ALA A 178 -0.42 -11.21 -1.49
CA ALA A 178 -1.78 -11.13 -1.96
C ALA A 178 -2.01 -9.94 -2.92
N GLU A 179 -1.01 -9.06 -3.06
CA GLU A 179 -1.06 -7.86 -3.90
C GLU A 179 -1.41 -8.17 -5.37
N LYS A 180 -0.78 -9.19 -5.96
CA LYS A 180 -1.01 -9.58 -7.37
C LYS A 180 -2.47 -10.02 -7.63
N ASN A 181 -3.13 -10.58 -6.62
CA ASN A 181 -4.49 -11.12 -6.72
C ASN A 181 -5.56 -10.17 -6.18
N PHE A 182 -5.17 -9.00 -5.68
CA PHE A 182 -6.10 -8.01 -5.13
C PHE A 182 -6.53 -7.03 -6.22
N ASP A 183 -7.75 -7.21 -6.71
CA ASP A 183 -8.36 -6.27 -7.65
C ASP A 183 -8.77 -4.97 -6.93
N MET A 184 -7.93 -3.95 -7.09
CA MET A 184 -8.16 -2.64 -6.50
C MET A 184 -9.42 -1.95 -7.06
N SER A 185 -9.74 -2.18 -8.33
CA SER A 185 -10.92 -1.57 -8.96
C SER A 185 -12.20 -2.14 -8.39
N VAL A 186 -12.26 -3.46 -8.15
CA VAL A 186 -13.40 -4.11 -7.49
C VAL A 186 -13.50 -3.64 -6.03
N PHE A 187 -12.39 -3.58 -5.30
CA PHE A 187 -12.36 -3.07 -3.93
C PHE A 187 -12.94 -1.65 -3.83
N LEU A 188 -12.48 -0.71 -4.67
CA LEU A 188 -12.98 0.66 -4.69
C LEU A 188 -14.40 0.76 -5.25
N GLY A 189 -14.79 -0.11 -6.17
CA GLY A 189 -16.16 -0.25 -6.64
C GLY A 189 -17.13 -0.59 -5.49
N TYR A 190 -16.75 -1.53 -4.62
CA TYR A 190 -17.52 -1.81 -3.40
C TYR A 190 -17.53 -0.63 -2.43
N VAL A 191 -16.41 0.06 -2.22
CA VAL A 191 -16.36 1.27 -1.37
C VAL A 191 -17.33 2.34 -1.91
N GLY A 192 -17.35 2.57 -3.22
CA GLY A 192 -18.30 3.48 -3.88
C GLY A 192 -19.75 3.04 -3.70
N LEU A 193 -20.05 1.76 -3.87
CA LEU A 193 -21.38 1.21 -3.65
C LEU A 193 -21.83 1.36 -2.20
N ILE A 194 -20.97 1.07 -1.24
CA ILE A 194 -21.25 1.25 0.19
C ILE A 194 -21.50 2.72 0.51
N ASN A 195 -20.71 3.64 -0.06
CA ASN A 195 -20.96 5.07 0.08
C ASN A 195 -22.34 5.47 -0.46
N ILE A 196 -22.75 4.96 -1.62
CA ILE A 196 -24.10 5.23 -2.15
C ILE A 196 -25.18 4.66 -1.22
N VAL A 197 -25.03 3.43 -0.72
CA VAL A 197 -26.06 2.78 0.09
C VAL A 197 -26.13 3.34 1.52
N VAL A 198 -25.00 3.68 2.11
CA VAL A 198 -24.90 4.10 3.53
C VAL A 198 -24.90 5.61 3.67
N LEU A 199 -24.12 6.34 2.86
CA LEU A 199 -23.96 7.80 2.98
C LEU A 199 -25.04 8.59 2.24
N LEU A 200 -25.57 8.09 1.12
CA LEU A 200 -26.61 8.83 0.40
C LEU A 200 -27.89 9.01 1.25
N PRO A 201 -28.37 8.00 2.01
CA PRO A 201 -29.49 8.19 2.95
C PRO A 201 -29.20 9.13 4.12
N LEU A 202 -27.94 9.35 4.50
CA LEU A 202 -27.59 10.29 5.57
C LEU A 202 -27.94 11.74 5.20
N PHE A 203 -27.88 12.13 3.92
CA PHE A 203 -28.26 13.47 3.47
C PHE A 203 -29.72 13.85 3.79
N PRO A 204 -30.75 13.09 3.37
CA PRO A 204 -32.13 13.40 3.73
C PRO A 204 -32.36 13.28 5.24
N ILE A 205 -31.72 12.34 5.93
CA ILE A 205 -31.82 12.23 7.41
C ILE A 205 -31.34 13.53 8.07
N PHE A 206 -30.18 14.06 7.68
CA PHE A 206 -29.66 15.31 8.22
C PHE A 206 -30.48 16.54 7.84
N HIS A 207 -31.09 16.54 6.65
CA HIS A 207 -32.03 17.58 6.26
C HIS A 207 -33.29 17.59 7.13
N PHE A 208 -33.92 16.43 7.34
CA PHE A 208 -35.14 16.33 8.15
C PHE A 208 -34.91 16.53 9.65
N THR A 209 -33.74 16.15 10.16
CA THR A 209 -33.34 16.40 11.56
C THR A 209 -32.87 17.83 11.79
N GLY A 210 -32.70 18.64 10.74
CA GLY A 210 -32.28 20.04 10.83
C GLY A 210 -30.83 20.23 11.23
N ILE A 211 -30.02 19.16 11.27
CA ILE A 211 -28.59 19.23 11.59
C ILE A 211 -27.83 19.93 10.46
N GLU A 212 -28.14 19.61 9.20
CA GLU A 212 -27.60 20.27 8.02
C GLU A 212 -28.66 20.48 6.95
N VAL A 213 -28.81 21.73 6.48
CA VAL A 213 -29.77 22.05 5.43
C VAL A 213 -29.19 21.66 4.07
N PHE A 214 -29.66 20.54 3.52
CA PHE A 214 -29.41 20.20 2.13
C PHE A 214 -29.90 21.32 1.18
N ARG A 215 -29.00 21.80 0.32
CA ARG A 215 -29.30 22.75 -0.76
C ARG A 215 -28.73 22.24 -2.06
N TRP A 216 -29.53 22.26 -3.12
CA TRP A 216 -29.06 21.84 -4.43
C TRP A 216 -28.00 22.82 -4.96
N PRO A 217 -26.83 22.34 -5.44
CA PRO A 217 -25.79 23.20 -5.96
C PRO A 217 -26.20 23.85 -7.28
N ASN A 218 -25.69 25.06 -7.56
CA ASN A 218 -25.82 25.70 -8.86
C ASN A 218 -25.08 24.88 -9.95
N GLY A 219 -25.47 24.98 -11.22
CA GLY A 219 -24.88 24.22 -12.33
C GLY A 219 -23.35 24.37 -12.44
N LYS A 220 -22.81 25.57 -12.22
CA LYS A 220 -21.36 25.80 -12.15
C LYS A 220 -20.70 25.08 -10.97
N THR A 221 -21.31 25.17 -9.78
CA THR A 221 -20.83 24.47 -8.58
C THR A 221 -20.88 22.96 -8.76
N LEU A 222 -21.95 22.44 -9.37
CA LEU A 222 -22.08 21.02 -9.68
C LEU A 222 -21.00 20.56 -10.67
N MET A 223 -20.67 21.36 -11.69
CA MET A 223 -19.57 21.07 -12.62
C MET A 223 -18.23 20.96 -11.88
N PHE A 224 -17.86 21.95 -11.07
CA PHE A 224 -16.60 21.90 -10.31
C PHE A 224 -16.58 20.77 -9.28
N LEU A 225 -17.71 20.52 -8.62
CA LEU A 225 -17.83 19.41 -7.67
C LEU A 225 -17.67 18.06 -8.37
N SER A 226 -18.27 17.89 -9.56
CA SER A 226 -18.15 16.67 -10.36
C SER A 226 -16.72 16.47 -10.85
N LEU A 227 -16.05 17.54 -11.30
CA LEU A 227 -14.66 17.50 -11.73
C LEU A 227 -13.72 17.15 -10.58
N ASN A 228 -13.93 17.74 -9.39
CA ASN A 228 -13.17 17.39 -8.19
C ASN A 228 -13.46 15.96 -7.72
N ALA A 229 -14.71 15.51 -7.76
CA ALA A 229 -15.07 14.14 -7.41
C ALA A 229 -14.39 13.12 -8.33
N PHE A 230 -14.28 13.43 -9.63
CA PHE A 230 -13.62 12.54 -10.58
C PHE A 230 -12.08 12.57 -10.44
N LEU A 231 -11.47 13.76 -10.51
CA LEU A 231 -10.01 13.90 -10.51
C LEU A 231 -9.43 13.85 -9.09
N GLY A 232 -9.95 14.69 -8.20
CA GLY A 232 -9.45 14.89 -6.84
C GLY A 232 -9.82 13.77 -5.87
N SER A 233 -10.90 13.02 -6.14
CA SER A 233 -11.29 11.86 -5.34
C SER A 233 -11.08 10.55 -6.09
N CYS A 234 -11.88 10.20 -7.10
CA CYS A 234 -11.83 8.84 -7.70
C CYS A 234 -10.43 8.43 -8.20
N ILE A 235 -9.77 9.26 -9.02
CA ILE A 235 -8.43 8.93 -9.55
C ILE A 235 -7.37 9.03 -8.44
N SER A 236 -7.42 10.10 -7.65
CA SER A 236 -6.48 10.33 -6.55
C SER A 236 -6.50 9.19 -5.52
N ASP A 237 -7.70 8.77 -5.08
CA ASP A 237 -7.90 7.70 -4.11
C ASP A 237 -7.51 6.34 -4.68
N PHE A 238 -7.71 6.09 -5.98
CA PHE A 238 -7.20 4.89 -6.65
C PHE A 238 -5.68 4.84 -6.60
N CYS A 239 -5.01 5.93 -7.00
CA CYS A 239 -3.56 6.05 -6.97
C CYS A 239 -3.02 5.94 -5.53
N TRP A 240 -3.71 6.56 -4.57
CA TRP A 240 -3.40 6.49 -3.16
C TRP A 240 -3.49 5.06 -2.64
N ALA A 241 -4.61 4.36 -2.87
CA ALA A 241 -4.82 3.00 -2.41
C ALA A 241 -3.82 2.02 -3.02
N LYS A 242 -3.54 2.14 -4.32
CA LYS A 242 -2.46 1.40 -5.00
C LYS A 242 -1.10 1.69 -4.37
N SER A 243 -0.77 2.96 -4.12
CA SER A 243 0.49 3.36 -3.47
C SER A 243 0.62 2.72 -2.09
N VAL A 244 -0.43 2.75 -1.27
CA VAL A 244 -0.43 2.14 0.07
C VAL A 244 -0.19 0.65 0.00
N VAL A 245 -0.83 -0.06 -0.94
CA VAL A 245 -0.66 -1.50 -1.10
C VAL A 245 0.74 -1.84 -1.62
N ILE A 246 1.29 -1.12 -2.59
CA ILE A 246 2.59 -1.44 -3.21
C ILE A 246 3.75 -1.02 -2.28
N LEU A 247 3.76 0.23 -1.83
CA LEU A 247 4.89 0.85 -1.13
C LEU A 247 4.77 0.75 0.39
N GLY A 248 3.55 0.59 0.89
CA GLY A 248 3.24 0.67 2.31
C GLY A 248 2.77 2.08 2.72
N PRO A 249 1.91 2.16 3.76
CA PRO A 249 1.22 3.38 4.13
C PRO A 249 2.16 4.50 4.57
N LEU A 250 3.29 4.18 5.22
CA LEU A 250 4.27 5.16 5.67
C LEU A 250 4.93 5.89 4.50
N PHE A 251 5.40 5.13 3.50
CA PHE A 251 6.05 5.72 2.32
C PHE A 251 5.04 6.52 1.50
N THR A 252 3.82 6.01 1.33
CA THR A 252 2.74 6.74 0.66
C THR A 252 2.44 8.07 1.35
N GLN A 253 2.36 8.10 2.68
CA GLN A 253 2.10 9.33 3.42
C GLN A 253 3.19 10.39 3.24
N LEU A 254 4.46 9.97 3.20
CA LEU A 254 5.57 10.88 2.90
C LEU A 254 5.52 11.37 1.45
N GLY A 255 5.08 10.53 0.51
CA GLY A 255 4.80 10.97 -0.86
C GLY A 255 3.70 12.04 -0.91
N ILE A 256 2.64 11.89 -0.13
CA ILE A 256 1.56 12.89 -0.03
C ILE A 256 2.09 14.21 0.52
N SER A 257 3.05 14.21 1.46
CA SER A 257 3.61 15.46 1.97
C SER A 257 4.33 16.32 0.91
N LEU A 258 4.74 15.74 -0.22
CA LEU A 258 5.27 16.50 -1.36
C LEU A 258 4.23 17.39 -2.03
N THR A 259 2.94 17.21 -1.74
CA THR A 259 1.89 18.12 -2.22
C THR A 259 2.08 19.55 -1.71
N ILE A 260 2.65 19.74 -0.50
CA ILE A 260 2.94 21.06 0.07
C ILE A 260 3.97 21.84 -0.78
N PRO A 261 5.18 21.30 -1.05
CA PRO A 261 6.15 21.99 -1.89
C PRO A 261 5.75 22.04 -3.38
N LEU A 262 5.05 21.03 -3.90
CA LEU A 262 4.51 21.10 -5.27
C LEU A 262 3.41 22.17 -5.39
N GLY A 263 2.57 22.32 -4.36
CA GLY A 263 1.58 23.39 -4.26
C GLY A 263 2.25 24.76 -4.27
N MET A 264 3.33 24.94 -3.50
CA MET A 264 4.13 26.18 -3.56
C MET A 264 4.62 26.49 -4.96
N LEU A 265 5.20 25.50 -5.63
CA LEU A 265 5.72 25.66 -6.98
C LEU A 265 4.59 26.10 -7.93
N ALA A 266 3.44 25.45 -7.84
CA ALA A 266 2.27 25.79 -8.64
C ALA A 266 1.80 27.24 -8.37
N THR A 267 1.63 27.62 -7.10
CA THR A 267 1.23 28.98 -6.71
C THR A 267 2.27 30.04 -7.11
N SER A 268 3.56 29.75 -6.97
CA SER A 268 4.62 30.68 -7.40
C SER A 268 4.61 30.90 -8.92
N LEU A 269 4.35 29.84 -9.70
CA LEU A 269 4.33 29.90 -11.17
C LEU A 269 3.05 30.54 -11.72
N ILE A 270 1.89 30.27 -11.10
CA ILE A 270 0.58 30.72 -11.58
C ILE A 270 0.23 32.10 -11.02
N ASP A 271 0.38 32.29 -9.71
CA ASP A 271 -0.09 33.49 -9.00
C ASP A 271 1.04 34.52 -8.78
N HIS A 272 2.28 34.19 -9.17
CA HIS A 272 3.46 35.04 -9.03
C HIS A 272 3.72 35.56 -7.60
N VAL A 273 3.31 34.77 -6.60
CA VAL A 273 3.49 35.08 -5.18
C VAL A 273 4.92 34.75 -4.75
N SER A 274 5.53 35.65 -3.96
CA SER A 274 6.82 35.43 -3.32
C SER A 274 6.62 34.84 -1.92
N PHE A 275 7.37 33.78 -1.63
CA PHE A 275 7.33 33.08 -0.34
C PHE A 275 8.48 33.54 0.57
N GLY A 276 8.23 33.54 1.88
CA GLY A 276 9.26 33.79 2.89
C GLY A 276 10.29 32.65 2.98
N TRP A 277 11.45 32.93 3.58
CA TRP A 277 12.54 31.95 3.73
C TRP A 277 12.13 30.68 4.51
N THR A 278 11.20 30.81 5.46
CA THR A 278 10.65 29.70 6.25
C THR A 278 9.97 28.65 5.38
N TYR A 279 9.34 29.06 4.28
CA TYR A 279 8.70 28.15 3.34
C TYR A 279 9.75 27.29 2.63
N TYR A 280 10.83 27.91 2.14
CA TYR A 280 11.95 27.20 1.52
C TYR A 280 12.61 26.23 2.50
N LEU A 281 12.77 26.63 3.76
CA LEU A 281 13.32 25.76 4.81
C LEU A 281 12.44 24.53 5.03
N GLY A 282 11.12 24.71 5.25
CA GLY A 282 10.22 23.58 5.45
C GLY A 282 10.10 22.68 4.22
N THR A 283 10.11 23.27 3.03
CA THR A 283 10.15 22.55 1.74
C THR A 283 11.41 21.69 1.62
N ALA A 284 12.58 22.25 1.95
CA ALA A 284 13.84 21.51 1.94
C ALA A 284 13.82 20.33 2.93
N MET A 285 13.21 20.50 4.11
CA MET A 285 13.06 19.42 5.09
C MET A 285 12.17 18.28 4.56
N ILE A 286 11.03 18.60 3.93
CA ILE A 286 10.13 17.60 3.33
C ILE A 286 10.85 16.84 2.22
N PHE A 287 11.55 17.54 1.32
CA PHE A 287 12.34 16.90 0.26
C PHE A 287 13.45 16.00 0.80
N LEU A 288 14.21 16.48 1.80
CA LEU A 288 15.28 15.71 2.41
C LEU A 288 14.74 14.42 3.06
N SER A 289 13.60 14.52 3.76
CA SER A 289 12.92 13.36 4.33
C SER A 289 12.49 12.38 3.24
N PHE A 290 11.84 12.85 2.16
CA PHE A 290 11.38 12.00 1.08
C PHE A 290 12.54 11.28 0.36
N ILE A 291 13.62 11.99 0.05
CA ILE A 291 14.82 11.40 -0.59
C ILE A 291 15.47 10.37 0.34
N GLY A 292 15.67 10.72 1.61
CA GLY A 292 16.25 9.82 2.61
C GLY A 292 15.42 8.55 2.79
N MET A 293 14.09 8.68 2.85
CA MET A 293 13.17 7.56 2.97
C MET A 293 13.09 6.72 1.70
N THR A 294 13.19 7.34 0.52
CA THR A 294 13.29 6.62 -0.77
C THR A 294 14.57 5.80 -0.84
N PHE A 295 15.70 6.36 -0.43
CA PHE A 295 16.96 5.63 -0.38
C PHE A 295 16.90 4.47 0.62
N LEU A 296 16.31 4.69 1.79
CA LEU A 296 16.13 3.64 2.79
C LEU A 296 15.25 2.49 2.27
N GLN A 297 14.12 2.83 1.65
CA GLN A 297 13.20 1.86 1.04
C GLN A 297 13.90 1.06 -0.07
N TYR A 298 14.71 1.71 -0.90
CA TYR A 298 15.49 1.06 -1.94
C TYR A 298 16.49 0.06 -1.36
N MET A 299 17.22 0.44 -0.31
CA MET A 299 18.19 -0.43 0.36
C MET A 299 17.52 -1.66 0.99
N GLU A 300 16.35 -1.49 1.60
CA GLU A 300 15.59 -2.60 2.19
C GLU A 300 15.06 -3.56 1.13
N THR A 301 14.50 -3.02 0.04
CA THR A 301 14.00 -3.82 -1.08
C THR A 301 15.14 -4.60 -1.75
N LYS A 302 16.30 -3.95 -1.95
CA LYS A 302 17.50 -4.60 -2.49
C LYS A 302 17.94 -5.76 -1.59
N LYS A 303 18.01 -5.55 -0.27
CA LYS A 303 18.40 -6.59 0.70
C LYS A 303 17.42 -7.77 0.72
N LYS A 304 16.11 -7.50 0.64
CA LYS A 304 15.08 -8.55 0.52
C LYS A 304 15.28 -9.39 -0.75
N ARG A 305 15.48 -8.74 -1.90
CA ARG A 305 15.70 -9.39 -3.19
C ARG A 305 16.98 -10.25 -3.20
N GLU A 306 18.07 -9.74 -2.64
CA GLU A 306 19.32 -10.50 -2.52
C GLU A 306 19.15 -11.76 -1.66
N LYS A 307 18.39 -11.67 -0.56
CA LYS A 307 18.08 -12.82 0.30
C LYS A 307 17.23 -13.87 -0.42
N GLN A 308 16.15 -13.44 -1.09
CA GLN A 308 15.29 -14.33 -1.89
C GLN A 308 16.08 -15.04 -2.99
N LEU A 309 16.94 -14.31 -3.70
CA LEU A 309 17.79 -14.87 -4.75
C LEU A 309 18.81 -15.87 -4.18
N ALA A 310 19.39 -15.60 -3.00
CA ALA A 310 20.29 -16.53 -2.33
C ALA A 310 19.58 -17.84 -1.92
N GLU A 311 18.35 -17.74 -1.40
CA GLU A 311 17.52 -18.90 -1.04
C GLU A 311 17.14 -19.73 -2.28
N LEU A 312 16.75 -19.08 -3.38
CA LEU A 312 16.46 -19.75 -4.66
C LEU A 312 17.69 -20.47 -5.22
N ARG A 313 18.86 -19.81 -5.20
CA ARG A 313 20.14 -20.43 -5.62
C ARG A 313 20.50 -21.65 -4.77
N GLN A 314 20.20 -21.61 -3.47
CA GLN A 314 20.40 -22.76 -2.59
C GLN A 314 19.47 -23.92 -2.96
N LYS A 315 18.15 -23.67 -3.10
CA LYS A 315 17.18 -24.69 -3.53
C LYS A 315 17.57 -25.34 -4.87
N TYR A 316 18.06 -24.55 -5.83
CA TYR A 316 18.50 -25.08 -7.12
C TYR A 316 19.72 -26.00 -6.99
N ARG A 317 20.73 -25.61 -6.18
CA ARG A 317 21.90 -26.45 -5.91
C ARG A 317 21.51 -27.78 -5.25
N ASP A 318 20.55 -27.76 -4.33
CA ASP A 318 20.08 -28.95 -3.64
C ASP A 318 19.30 -29.88 -4.59
N ARG A 319 18.44 -29.34 -5.46
CA ARG A 319 17.77 -30.10 -6.53
C ARG A 319 18.78 -30.75 -7.50
N LYS A 320 19.84 -30.03 -7.88
CA LYS A 320 20.88 -30.56 -8.77
C LYS A 320 21.68 -31.69 -8.11
N LYS A 321 21.98 -31.59 -6.81
CA LYS A 321 22.59 -32.68 -6.04
C LYS A 321 21.68 -33.90 -5.95
N LEU A 322 20.39 -33.69 -5.68
CA LEU A 322 19.40 -34.77 -5.62
C LEU A 322 19.30 -35.54 -6.94
N LYS A 323 19.21 -34.83 -8.08
CA LYS A 323 19.20 -35.48 -9.41
C LYS A 323 20.46 -36.30 -9.66
N LYS A 324 21.65 -35.80 -9.26
CA LYS A 324 22.90 -36.56 -9.40
C LYS A 324 22.90 -37.84 -8.57
N TYR A 325 22.38 -37.78 -7.34
CA TYR A 325 22.26 -38.96 -6.46
C TYR A 325 21.30 -40.00 -7.04
N GLN A 326 20.13 -39.59 -7.53
CA GLN A 326 19.15 -40.48 -8.17
C GLN A 326 19.72 -41.18 -9.42
N ILE A 327 20.50 -40.45 -10.24
CA ILE A 327 21.17 -41.05 -11.42
C ILE A 327 22.23 -42.08 -10.99
N GLN A 328 22.94 -41.84 -9.89
CA GLN A 328 23.94 -42.77 -9.38
C GLN A 328 23.29 -44.05 -8.82
N GLU A 329 22.24 -43.91 -8.01
CA GLU A 329 21.47 -45.03 -7.46
C GLU A 329 20.84 -45.89 -8.57
N ALA A 330 20.28 -45.26 -9.62
CA ALA A 330 19.77 -45.98 -10.77
C ALA A 330 20.84 -46.77 -11.53
N ARG A 331 22.11 -46.31 -11.54
CA ARG A 331 23.22 -47.07 -12.13
C ARG A 331 23.64 -48.24 -11.26
N GLU A 332 23.65 -48.08 -9.94
CA GLU A 332 24.00 -49.15 -9.00
C GLU A 332 22.96 -50.28 -9.01
N ASN A 333 21.67 -49.96 -9.16
CA ASN A 333 20.60 -50.97 -9.23
C ASN A 333 20.51 -51.73 -10.57
N CYS A 334 21.22 -51.27 -11.62
CA CYS A 334 21.26 -51.94 -12.93
C CYS A 334 22.45 -52.92 -13.10
N LEU A 335 23.37 -52.98 -12.13
CA LEU A 335 24.55 -53.85 -12.12
C LEU A 335 24.31 -55.11 -11.28
#